data_AF-A3XPF3-F1
#
_entry.id   AF-A3XPF3-F1
#
_cell.length_a   1.000
_cell.length_b   1.000
_cell.length_c   1.000
_cell.angle_alpha   90.00
_cell.angle_beta   90.00
_cell.angle_gamma   90.00
#
_symmetry.space_group_name_H-M   'P 1'
#
loop_
_entity.id
_entity.type
_entity.pdbx_description
1 polymer ?
#
loop_
_entity_poly.entity_id
_entity_poly.type
_entity_poly.pdbx_seq_one_letter_code
_entity_poly.pdbx_strand_id
1 'polypeptide(L)'
;MIILYELALICAGILLGITTLDKWDGSTQIFTKAASALRPFSAVIGGICLILGIWFLFRPFCTFRDIVGILAGLALLGGTFQNSPSLQDFFNKAAGFLNPYQVIIGITALILGLLGLLNIAFIC
;
A
#
# COMPACT_ATOMS: atom_id res chain seq x y z
N MET A 1 14.01 9.84 5.32
CA MET A 1 12.74 9.38 5.91
C MET A 1 11.61 9.23 4.88
N ILE A 2 11.65 9.97 3.76
CA ILE A 2 10.67 9.89 2.66
C ILE A 2 10.82 8.58 1.84
N ILE A 3 12.06 8.18 1.55
CA ILE A 3 12.39 6.97 0.76
C ILE A 3 11.83 5.66 1.33
N LEU A 4 11.76 5.53 2.67
CA LEU A 4 11.20 4.32 3.30
C LEU A 4 9.68 4.24 3.09
N TYR A 5 9.00 5.38 3.15
CA TYR A 5 7.56 5.48 2.90
C TYR A 5 7.23 5.21 1.44
N GLU A 6 8.04 5.74 0.52
CA GLU A 6 7.90 5.49 -0.93
C GLU A 6 8.13 4.02 -1.28
N LEU A 7 9.16 3.40 -0.70
CA LEU A 7 9.39 1.97 -0.87
C LEU A 7 8.22 1.15 -0.32
N ALA A 8 7.68 1.52 0.84
CA ALA A 8 6.50 0.88 1.41
C ALA A 8 5.26 1.06 0.51
N LEU A 9 5.06 2.24 -0.09
CA LEU A 9 4.00 2.54 -1.06
C LEU A 9 4.13 1.72 -2.35
N ILE A 10 5.35 1.58 -2.89
CA ILE A 10 5.62 0.75 -4.07
C ILE A 10 5.29 -0.71 -3.74
N CYS A 11 5.79 -1.23 -2.63
CA CYS A 11 5.53 -2.61 -2.18
C CYS A 11 4.03 -2.85 -1.93
N ALA A 12 3.35 -1.92 -1.26
CA ALA A 12 1.91 -1.97 -1.06
C ALA A 12 1.15 -1.93 -2.39
N GLY A 13 1.59 -1.08 -3.32
CA GLY A 13 1.01 -0.96 -4.65
C GLY A 13 1.14 -2.22 -5.49
N ILE A 14 2.29 -2.89 -5.45
CA ILE A 14 2.49 -4.21 -6.08
C ILE A 14 1.57 -5.25 -5.45
N LEU A 15 1.49 -5.31 -4.12
CA LEU A 15 0.65 -6.29 -3.40
C LEU A 15 -0.85 -6.10 -3.70
N LEU A 16 -1.34 -4.85 -3.69
CA LEU A 16 -2.75 -4.50 -3.88
C LEU A 16 -3.15 -4.54 -5.36
N GLY A 17 -2.27 -4.09 -6.25
CA GLY A 17 -2.49 -3.97 -7.69
C GLY A 17 -2.15 -5.22 -8.49
N ILE A 18 -1.73 -6.31 -7.84
CA ILE A 18 -1.17 -7.48 -8.51
C ILE A 18 -2.07 -8.06 -9.60
N THR A 19 -3.37 -8.07 -9.40
CA THR A 19 -4.32 -8.62 -10.38
C THR A 19 -4.31 -7.86 -11.71
N THR A 20 -3.99 -6.57 -11.69
CA THR A 20 -3.84 -5.77 -12.91
C THR A 20 -2.40 -5.81 -13.43
N LEU A 21 -1.40 -5.78 -12.54
CA LEU A 21 0.00 -5.90 -12.96
C LEU A 21 0.27 -7.26 -13.62
N ASP A 22 -0.31 -8.35 -13.12
CA ASP A 22 -0.20 -9.69 -13.68
C ASP A 22 -0.85 -9.79 -15.08
N LYS A 23 -1.99 -9.12 -15.28
CA LYS A 23 -2.59 -8.99 -16.62
C LYS A 23 -1.71 -8.22 -17.61
N TRP A 24 -0.95 -7.25 -17.14
CA TRP A 24 -0.02 -6.47 -17.95
C TRP A 24 1.29 -7.21 -18.24
N ASP A 25 1.77 -8.02 -17.28
CA ASP A 25 3.01 -8.78 -17.37
C ASP A 25 2.85 -10.08 -18.20
N GLY A 26 1.62 -10.57 -18.34
CA GLY A 26 1.20 -11.58 -19.30
C GLY A 26 1.71 -13.00 -19.02
N SER A 27 3.02 -13.23 -19.06
CA SER A 27 3.63 -14.58 -19.01
C SER A 27 4.78 -14.72 -18.01
N THR A 28 5.35 -13.63 -17.50
CA THR A 28 6.63 -13.71 -16.76
C THR A 28 6.46 -14.03 -15.26
N GLN A 29 5.25 -13.95 -14.72
CA GLN A 29 4.92 -14.23 -13.30
C GLN A 29 5.86 -13.55 -12.28
N ILE A 30 6.51 -12.43 -12.66
CA ILE A 30 7.50 -11.78 -11.80
C ILE A 30 6.83 -11.02 -10.66
N PHE A 31 5.71 -10.36 -10.94
CA PHE A 31 4.93 -9.64 -9.91
C PHE A 31 4.30 -10.61 -8.92
N THR A 32 3.84 -11.78 -9.37
CA THR A 32 3.26 -12.81 -8.49
C THR A 32 4.29 -13.47 -7.61
N LYS A 33 5.49 -13.74 -8.12
CA LYS A 33 6.63 -14.16 -7.29
C LYS A 33 7.03 -13.10 -6.28
N ALA A 34 7.15 -11.83 -6.70
CA ALA A 34 7.49 -10.72 -5.80
C ALA A 34 6.44 -10.54 -4.70
N ALA A 35 5.16 -10.47 -5.07
CA ALA A 35 4.08 -10.36 -4.09
C ALA A 35 3.99 -11.56 -3.16
N SER A 36 4.25 -12.79 -3.64
CA SER A 36 4.27 -13.96 -2.77
C SER A 36 5.42 -13.91 -1.76
N ALA A 37 6.57 -13.34 -2.14
CA ALA A 37 7.67 -13.09 -1.21
C ALA A 37 7.35 -11.94 -0.23
N LEU A 38 6.58 -10.95 -0.66
CA LEU A 38 6.16 -9.79 0.15
C LEU A 38 4.94 -10.07 1.05
N ARG A 39 4.11 -11.07 0.73
CA ARG A 39 2.94 -11.49 1.50
C ARG A 39 3.20 -11.65 3.01
N PRO A 40 4.25 -12.38 3.48
CA PRO A 40 4.55 -12.48 4.91
C PRO A 40 4.93 -11.13 5.54
N PHE A 41 5.45 -10.19 4.76
CA PHE A 41 5.81 -8.84 5.20
C PHE A 41 4.69 -7.81 5.00
N SER A 42 3.56 -8.19 4.42
CA SER A 42 2.42 -7.30 4.13
C SER A 42 1.91 -6.59 5.39
N ALA A 43 1.90 -7.27 6.54
CA ALA A 43 1.51 -6.66 7.81
C ALA A 43 2.44 -5.50 8.20
N VAL A 44 3.74 -5.70 8.03
CA VAL A 44 4.78 -4.74 8.37
C VAL A 44 4.74 -3.57 7.40
N ILE A 45 4.62 -3.84 6.09
CA ILE A 45 4.49 -2.82 5.05
C ILE A 45 3.23 -1.98 5.26
N GLY A 46 2.08 -2.63 5.51
CA GLY A 46 0.82 -1.95 5.79
C GLY A 46 0.87 -1.12 7.07
N GLY A 47 1.50 -1.64 8.13
CA GLY A 47 1.72 -0.92 9.37
C GLY A 47 2.62 0.31 9.20
N ILE A 48 3.71 0.19 8.44
CA ILE A 48 4.60 1.31 8.10
C ILE A 48 3.84 2.36 7.28
N CYS A 49 3.10 1.96 6.25
CA CYS A 49 2.29 2.89 5.44
C CYS A 49 1.26 3.64 6.29
N LEU A 50 0.61 2.94 7.23
CA LEU A 50 -0.39 3.53 8.11
C LEU A 50 0.23 4.50 9.13
N ILE A 51 1.27 4.08 9.84
CA ILE A 51 1.94 4.90 10.86
C ILE A 51 2.60 6.12 10.21
N LEU A 52 3.36 5.91 9.13
CA LEU A 52 4.03 7.01 8.43
C LEU A 52 3.02 7.91 7.71
N GLY A 53 1.95 7.35 7.12
CA GLY A 53 0.89 8.15 6.50
C GLY A 53 0.18 9.05 7.51
N ILE A 54 -0.17 8.53 8.70
CA ILE A 54 -0.74 9.34 9.78
C ILE A 54 0.26 10.41 10.28
N TRP A 55 1.54 10.05 10.38
CA TRP A 55 2.56 10.99 10.84
C TRP A 55 2.82 12.11 9.84
N PHE A 56 2.85 11.79 8.54
CA PHE A 56 3.00 12.78 7.46
C PHE A 56 1.74 13.61 7.24
N LEU A 57 0.55 13.08 7.55
CA LEU A 57 -0.71 13.83 7.49
C LEU A 57 -0.70 15.10 8.35
N PHE A 58 0.10 15.12 9.43
CA PHE A 58 0.22 16.28 10.32
C PHE A 58 1.11 17.41 9.73
N ARG A 59 1.78 17.17 8.60
CA ARG A 59 2.57 18.18 7.89
C ARG A 59 1.70 18.84 6.81
N PRO A 60 1.56 20.18 6.78
CA PRO A 60 0.87 20.84 5.67
C PRO A 60 1.70 20.65 4.39
N PHE A 61 1.02 20.50 3.24
CA PHE A 61 1.50 20.47 1.83
C PHE A 61 1.28 19.17 1.02
N CYS A 62 1.12 17.96 1.60
CA CYS A 62 1.25 16.70 0.82
C CYS A 62 0.16 15.62 1.05
N THR A 63 -1.08 16.05 1.24
CA THR A 63 -2.21 15.23 1.72
C THR A 63 -2.64 14.07 0.81
N PHE A 64 -2.47 14.16 -0.52
CA PHE A 64 -2.98 13.13 -1.43
C PHE A 64 -2.23 11.80 -1.30
N ARG A 65 -0.89 11.84 -1.24
CA ARG A 65 -0.07 10.65 -1.06
C ARG A 65 -0.32 9.98 0.28
N ASP A 66 -0.47 10.79 1.33
CA ASP A 66 -0.68 10.32 2.68
C ASP A 66 -2.03 9.60 2.82
N ILE A 67 -3.10 10.17 2.24
CA ILE A 67 -4.43 9.52 2.22
C ILE A 67 -4.35 8.18 1.48
N VAL A 68 -3.72 8.13 0.30
CA VAL A 68 -3.58 6.88 -0.46
C VAL A 68 -2.75 5.85 0.31
N GLY A 69 -1.68 6.27 1.00
CA GLY A 69 -0.87 5.39 1.83
C GLY A 69 -1.60 4.88 3.08
N ILE A 70 -2.44 5.70 3.71
CA ILE A 70 -3.31 5.26 4.82
C ILE A 70 -4.31 4.23 4.32
N LEU A 71 -4.97 4.48 3.18
CA LEU A 71 -5.92 3.56 2.57
C LEU A 71 -5.23 2.24 2.14
N ALA A 72 -4.06 2.33 1.51
CA ALA A 72 -3.26 1.17 1.13
C ALA A 72 -2.80 0.38 2.36
N GLY A 73 -2.38 1.06 3.42
CA GLY A 73 -2.01 0.46 4.69
C GLY A 73 -3.18 -0.27 5.35
N LEU A 74 -4.35 0.36 5.43
CA LEU A 74 -5.58 -0.26 5.93
C LEU A 74 -5.95 -1.51 5.12
N ALA A 75 -5.88 -1.42 3.79
CA ALA A 75 -6.19 -2.54 2.89
C ALA A 75 -5.20 -3.70 3.04
N LEU A 76 -3.90 -3.44 3.21
CA LEU A 76 -2.88 -4.48 3.48
C LEU A 76 -3.08 -5.15 4.85
N LEU A 77 -3.53 -4.39 5.85
CA LEU A 77 -3.66 -4.85 7.23
C LEU A 77 -4.92 -5.71 7.46
N GLY A 78 -5.99 -5.50 6.69
CA GLY A 78 -7.26 -6.24 6.78
C GLY A 78 -7.24 -7.66 6.24
N GLY A 79 -6.19 -8.40 6.58
CA GLY A 79 -6.04 -9.82 6.28
C GLY A 79 -4.79 -10.44 6.92
N THR A 80 -3.91 -9.62 7.50
CA THR A 80 -2.63 -10.07 8.06
C THR A 80 -2.59 -10.16 9.58
N PHE A 81 -3.48 -9.47 10.29
CA PHE A 81 -3.48 -9.46 11.77
C PHE A 81 -4.25 -10.67 12.32
N GLN A 82 -3.59 -11.82 12.54
CA GLN A 82 -4.19 -12.98 13.21
C GLN A 82 -4.07 -12.93 14.76
N ASN A 83 -3.23 -12.05 15.30
CA ASN A 83 -2.88 -12.02 16.73
C ASN A 83 -3.86 -11.24 17.65
N SER A 84 -4.85 -10.52 17.11
CA SER A 84 -5.85 -9.84 17.93
C SER A 84 -7.20 -9.78 17.20
N PRO A 85 -8.24 -10.49 17.69
CA PRO A 85 -9.53 -10.61 16.99
C PRO A 85 -10.27 -9.27 16.90
N SER A 86 -10.16 -8.40 17.92
CA SER A 86 -10.84 -7.09 17.91
C SER A 86 -10.27 -6.15 16.85
N LEU A 87 -8.94 -6.03 16.76
CA LEU A 87 -8.27 -5.25 15.71
C LEU A 87 -8.52 -5.85 14.33
N GLN A 88 -8.51 -7.18 14.22
CA GLN A 88 -8.77 -7.88 12.96
C GLN A 88 -10.16 -7.55 12.42
N ASP A 89 -11.21 -7.48 13.24
CA ASP A 89 -12.56 -7.13 12.80
C ASP A 89 -12.63 -5.70 12.23
N PHE A 90 -11.99 -4.72 12.89
CA PHE A 90 -11.96 -3.33 12.39
C PHE A 90 -11.22 -3.24 11.04
N PHE A 91 -10.04 -3.85 10.94
CA PHE A 91 -9.24 -3.83 9.72
C PHE A 91 -9.88 -4.64 8.59
N ASN A 92 -10.47 -5.81 8.87
CA ASN A 92 -11.19 -6.61 7.87
C ASN A 92 -12.46 -5.91 7.40
N LYS A 93 -13.18 -5.21 8.28
CA LYS A 93 -14.37 -4.44 7.88
C LYS A 93 -14.00 -3.25 7.01
N ALA A 94 -12.93 -2.54 7.36
CA ALA A 94 -12.42 -1.45 6.53
C ALA A 94 -11.85 -1.97 5.20
N ALA A 95 -11.04 -3.02 5.22
CA ALA A 95 -10.54 -3.65 4.00
C ALA A 95 -11.66 -4.24 3.14
N GLY A 96 -12.71 -4.80 3.74
CA GLY A 96 -13.90 -5.27 3.03
C GLY A 96 -14.61 -4.14 2.28
N PHE A 97 -14.63 -2.94 2.84
CA PHE A 97 -15.15 -1.74 2.16
C PHE A 97 -14.20 -1.24 1.05
N LEU A 98 -12.89 -1.40 1.25
CA LEU A 98 -11.86 -1.04 0.27
C LEU A 98 -11.66 -2.11 -0.81
N ASN A 99 -12.13 -3.34 -0.62
CA ASN A 99 -11.92 -4.49 -1.50
C ASN A 99 -12.25 -4.21 -2.99
N PRO A 100 -13.41 -3.60 -3.35
CA PRO A 100 -13.68 -3.25 -4.75
C PRO A 100 -12.74 -2.18 -5.31
N TYR A 101 -12.17 -1.32 -4.47
CA TYR A 101 -11.25 -0.25 -4.86
C TYR A 101 -9.78 -0.61 -4.65
N GLN A 102 -9.50 -1.79 -4.10
CA GLN A 102 -8.17 -2.20 -3.63
C GLN A 102 -7.13 -2.13 -4.74
N VAL A 103 -7.51 -2.58 -5.94
CA VAL A 103 -6.65 -2.57 -7.13
C VAL A 103 -6.33 -1.15 -7.58
N ILE A 104 -7.32 -0.24 -7.54
CA ILE A 104 -7.15 1.16 -7.93
C ILE A 104 -6.23 1.86 -6.92
N ILE A 105 -6.45 1.63 -5.62
CA ILE A 105 -5.60 2.13 -4.54
C ILE A 105 -4.18 1.60 -4.70
N GLY A 106 -4.02 0.33 -5.04
CA GLY A 106 -2.72 -0.30 -5.30
C GLY A 106 -1.97 0.35 -6.45
N ILE A 107 -2.60 0.51 -7.62
CA ILE A 107 -1.96 1.17 -8.76
C ILE A 107 -1.64 2.63 -8.44
N THR A 108 -2.54 3.35 -7.78
CA THR A 108 -2.31 4.75 -7.41
C THR A 108 -1.14 4.85 -6.42
N ALA A 109 -1.07 3.97 -5.42
CA ALA A 109 0.05 3.90 -4.47
C ALA A 109 1.37 3.55 -5.16
N LEU A 110 1.35 2.64 -6.14
CA LEU A 110 2.51 2.29 -6.94
C LEU A 110 3.04 3.50 -7.71
N ILE A 111 2.15 4.21 -8.42
CA ILE A 111 2.47 5.40 -9.21
C ILE A 111 3.03 6.48 -8.28
N LEU A 112 2.34 6.81 -7.19
CA LEU A 112 2.77 7.83 -6.23
C LEU A 112 4.10 7.48 -5.55
N GLY A 113 4.32 6.20 -5.22
CA GLY A 113 5.58 5.73 -4.66
C GLY A 113 6.74 5.84 -5.66
N LEU A 114 6.51 5.53 -6.94
CA LEU A 114 7.51 5.69 -8.01
C LEU A 114 7.83 7.17 -8.27
N LEU A 115 6.81 8.02 -8.34
CA LEU A 115 6.96 9.47 -8.53
C LEU A 115 7.74 10.11 -7.38
N GLY A 116 7.43 9.69 -6.15
CA GLY A 116 8.19 10.11 -4.97
C GLY A 116 9.66 9.68 -5.05
N LEU A 117 9.91 8.41 -5.41
CA LEU A 117 11.27 7.86 -5.50
C LEU A 117 12.12 8.58 -6.56
N LEU A 118 11.51 8.96 -7.68
CA LEU A 118 12.14 9.76 -8.73
C LEU A 118 12.34 11.24 -8.36
N ASN A 119 11.95 11.64 -7.14
CA ASN A 119 12.10 13.00 -6.60
C ASN A 119 11.57 14.06 -7.56
N ILE A 120 10.47 13.74 -8.25
CA ILE A 120 9.78 14.68 -9.12
C ILE A 120 9.01 15.61 -8.19
N ALA A 121 9.70 16.67 -7.75
CA ALA A 121 9.38 17.54 -6.62
C ALA A 121 8.03 18.30 -6.68
N PHE A 122 7.12 17.95 -7.59
CA PHE A 122 5.87 18.67 -7.83
C PHE A 122 4.63 18.05 -7.15
N ILE A 123 4.72 16.82 -6.60
CA ILE A 123 3.53 16.16 -6.00
C ILE A 123 3.71 15.78 -4.53
N CYS A 124 4.93 15.83 -3.98
CA CYS A 124 5.31 15.07 -2.77
C CYS A 124 5.09 13.57 -2.94
#